data_AF-A0A833HP34-F1
#
_entry.id   AF-A0A833HP34-F1
#
_cell.length_a   1.000
_cell.length_b   1.000
_cell.length_c   1.000
_cell.angle_alpha   90.00
_cell.angle_beta   90.00
_cell.angle_gamma   90.00
#
_symmetry.space_group_name_H-M   'P 1'
#
loop_
_entity.id
_entity.type
_entity.pdbx_description
1 polymer ?
#
loop_
_entity_poly.entity_id
_entity_poly.type
_entity_poly.pdbx_seq_one_letter_code
_entity_poly.pdbx_strand_id
1 'polypeptide(L)' 'MMAKIPVDPNAMRALQDLKIEIANEIGVANELNNKHDIHNVFRGGKVGGNMTKRMIEMAERSLTNGKE' A
#
# COMPACT_ATOMS: atom_id res chain seq x y z
N MET A 1 -20.21 2.84 9.72
CA MET A 1 -18.84 2.36 9.46
C MET A 1 -18.42 2.90 8.10
N MET A 2 -17.52 3.88 8.04
CA MET A 2 -17.03 4.41 6.77
C MET A 2 -16.40 3.27 5.97
N ALA A 3 -16.93 2.99 4.79
CA ALA A 3 -16.27 2.10 3.85
C ALA A 3 -14.88 2.68 3.57
N LYS A 4 -13.84 1.86 3.70
CA LYS A 4 -12.43 2.27 3.57
C LYS A 4 -12.10 2.45 2.09
N ILE A 5 -12.71 3.46 1.48
CA ILE A 5 -12.53 3.84 0.08
C ILE A 5 -11.35 4.81 0.03
N PRO A 6 -10.42 4.68 -0.93
CA PRO A 6 -9.37 5.68 -1.09
C PRO A 6 -9.95 7.07 -1.34
N VAL A 7 -9.20 8.10 -0.96
CA VAL A 7 -9.60 9.51 -1.08
C VAL A 7 -9.99 9.84 -2.52
N ASP A 8 -9.24 9.31 -3.49
CA ASP A 8 -9.64 9.26 -4.89
C ASP A 8 -10.14 7.84 -5.23
N PRO A 9 -11.43 7.66 -5.58
CA PRO A 9 -11.98 6.36 -5.98
C PRO A 9 -11.27 5.74 -7.19
N ASN A 10 -10.73 6.56 -8.10
CA ASN A 10 -10.03 6.08 -9.30
C ASN A 10 -8.69 5.42 -8.94
N ALA A 11 -8.11 5.77 -7.78
CA ALA A 11 -6.86 5.19 -7.31
C ALA A 11 -7.03 3.77 -6.77
N MET A 12 -8.25 3.25 -6.63
CA MET A 12 -8.51 1.97 -5.98
C MET A 12 -7.77 0.79 -6.64
N ARG A 13 -7.75 0.73 -7.98
CA ARG A 13 -7.00 -0.32 -8.69
C ARG A 13 -5.49 -0.17 -8.47
N ALA A 14 -4.95 1.02 -8.71
CA ALA A 14 -3.51 1.28 -8.53
C ALA A 14 -3.03 0.99 -7.10
N LEU A 15 -3.84 1.32 -6.09
CA LEU A 15 -3.53 1.03 -4.69
C LEU A 15 -3.62 -0.46 -4.36
N GLN A 16 -4.52 -1.22 -5.02
CA GLN A 16 -4.55 -2.67 -4.88
C GLN A 16 -3.33 -3.32 -5.52
N ASP A 17 -2.91 -2.87 -6.70
CA ASP A 17 -1.71 -3.37 -7.37
C ASP A 17 -0.47 -3.08 -6.54
N LEU A 18 -0.32 -1.86 -6.04
CA LEU A 18 0.77 -1.48 -5.13
C LEU A 18 0.78 -2.33 -3.85
N LYS A 19 -0.40 -2.60 -3.26
CA LYS A 19 -0.49 -3.48 -2.09
C LYS A 19 0.03 -4.88 -2.40
N ILE A 20 -0.32 -5.44 -3.57
CA ILE A 20 0.12 -6.78 -3.99
C ILE A 20 1.63 -6.79 -4.24
N GLU A 21 2.15 -5.78 -4.94
CA GLU A 21 3.58 -5.63 -5.20
C GLU A 21 4.39 -5.60 -3.89
N ILE A 22 4.04 -4.69 -2.97
CA ILE A 22 4.71 -4.57 -1.67
C ILE A 22 4.58 -5.85 -0.85
N ALA A 23 3.41 -6.50 -0.89
CA ALA A 23 3.21 -7.77 -0.19
C ALA A 23 4.09 -8.89 -0.74
N ASN A 24 4.32 -8.93 -2.05
CA ASN A 24 5.24 -9.86 -2.69
C ASN A 24 6.70 -9.53 -2.33
N GLU A 25 7.09 -8.25 -2.37
CA GLU A 25 8.45 -7.80 -2.04
C GLU A 25 8.87 -8.19 -0.61
N ILE A 26 7.95 -8.08 0.35
CA ILE A 26 8.24 -8.43 1.76
C ILE A 26 7.86 -9.89 2.10
N GLY A 27 7.43 -10.69 1.12
CA GLY A 27 7.16 -12.12 1.29
C GLY A 27 5.91 -12.48 2.08
N VAL A 28 4.92 -11.57 2.21
CA VAL A 28 3.68 -11.79 2.98
C VAL A 28 2.44 -12.01 2.13
N ALA A 29 2.57 -12.02 0.79
CA ALA A 29 1.45 -12.09 -0.13
C ALA A 29 0.52 -13.30 0.11
N ASN A 30 1.09 -14.47 0.39
CA ASN A 30 0.32 -15.69 0.65
C ASN A 30 -0.44 -15.65 1.99
N GLU A 31 0.10 -14.91 2.97
CA GLU A 31 -0.44 -14.81 4.33
C GLU A 31 -1.53 -13.75 4.46
N LEU A 32 -1.49 -12.68 3.65
CA LEU A 32 -2.56 -11.68 3.58
C LEU A 32 -3.89 -12.27 3.09
N ASN A 33 -3.82 -13.35 2.31
CA ASN A 33 -5.02 -14.05 1.82
C ASN A 33 -5.68 -14.90 2.92
N ASN A 34 -4.95 -15.24 3.99
CA ASN A 34 -5.50 -15.98 5.11
C ASN A 34 -6.11 -15.02 6.14
N LYS A 35 -7.45 -14.86 6.07
CA LYS A 35 -8.23 -13.93 6.89
C LYS A 35 -8.31 -14.31 8.38
N HIS A 36 -7.94 -15.54 8.73
CA HIS A 36 -7.97 -16.05 10.12
C HIS A 36 -6.63 -15.98 10.85
N ASP A 37 -5.58 -15.53 10.19
CA ASP A 37 -4.25 -15.51 10.79
C ASP A 37 -4.01 -14.22 11.57
N ILE A 38 -3.72 -14.33 12.88
CA ILE A 38 -3.41 -13.19 13.74
C ILE A 38 -2.16 -12.42 13.29
N HIS A 39 -1.25 -13.05 12.54
CA HIS A 39 -0.10 -12.37 11.95
C HIS A 39 -0.48 -11.53 10.71
N ASN A 40 -1.68 -11.71 10.14
CA ASN A 40 -2.21 -10.85 9.07
C ASN A 40 -2.31 -9.38 9.52
N VAL A 41 -2.66 -9.10 10.78
CA VAL A 41 -2.78 -7.73 11.30
C VAL A 41 -1.41 -7.03 11.36
N PHE A 42 -0.39 -7.69 11.91
CA PHE A 42 0.97 -7.14 12.00
C PHE A 42 1.64 -7.01 10.63
N ARG A 43 1.41 -7.97 9.73
CA ARG A 43 1.95 -7.95 8.37
C ARG A 43 1.23 -6.93 7.49
N GLY A 44 -0.08 -6.82 7.59
CA GLY A 44 -0.89 -5.80 6.91
C GLY A 44 -0.49 -4.38 7.30
N GLY A 45 -0.11 -4.16 8.57
CA GLY A 45 0.47 -2.89 9.02
C GLY A 45 1.79 -2.57 8.32
N LYS A 46 2.70 -3.54 8.17
CA LYS A 46 3.97 -3.36 7.44
C LYS A 46 3.74 -3.06 5.96
N VAL A 47 2.79 -3.74 5.31
CA VAL A 47 2.43 -3.47 3.91
C VAL A 47 1.90 -2.05 3.77
N GLY A 48 0.92 -1.66 4.60
CA GLY A 48 0.36 -0.31 4.57
C GLY A 48 1.41 0.79 4.82
N GLY A 49 2.34 0.56 5.75
CA GLY A 49 3.44 1.49 6.02
C GLY A 49 4.39 1.66 4.82
N ASN A 50 4.75 0.56 4.16
CA ASN A 50 5.60 0.59 2.96
C ASN A 50 4.88 1.24 1.76
N MET A 51 3.57 0.99 1.60
CA MET A 51 2.77 1.68 0.58
C MET A 51 2.83 3.21 0.77
N THR A 52 2.60 3.69 2.00
CA THR A 52 2.68 5.13 2.30
C THR A 52 4.07 5.70 2.05
N LYS A 53 5.12 4.98 2.44
CA LYS A 53 6.51 5.40 2.19
C LYS A 53 6.80 5.55 0.70
N ARG A 54 6.39 4.58 -0.13
CA ARG A 54 6.61 4.62 -1.59
C ARG A 54 5.82 5.75 -2.26
N MET A 55 4.57 5.96 -1.84
CA MET A 55 3.76 7.09 -2.34
C MET A 55 4.38 8.45 -1.99
N ILE A 56 4.89 8.61 -0.77
CA ILE A 56 5.59 9.84 -0.35
C ILE A 56 6.85 10.03 -1.19
N GLU A 57 7.67 8.99 -1.39
CA GLU A 57 8.88 9.08 -2.21
C GLU A 57 8.56 9.53 -3.65
N MET A 58 7.51 8.98 -4.26
CA MET A 58 7.05 9.41 -5.60
C MET A 58 6.61 10.89 -5.61
N ALA A 59 5.92 11.33 -4.57
CA ALA A 59 5.49 12.72 -4.42
C ALA A 59 6.68 13.66 -4.22
N GLU A 60 7.64 13.29 -3.36
CA GLU A 60 8.89 14.03 -3.14
C GLU A 60 9.67 14.20 -4.45
N ARG A 61 9.84 13.12 -5.23
CA ARG A 61 10.47 13.16 -6.56
C ARG A 61 9.73 14.10 -7.52
N SER A 62 8.40 14.06 -7.51
CA SER A 62 7.59 14.93 -8.37
C SER A 62 7.77 16.41 -7.98
N LEU A 63 7.87 16.71 -6.68
CA LEU A 63 8.10 18.06 -6.16
C LEU A 63 9.54 18.56 -6.37
N THR A 64 10.53 17.68 -6.43
CA THR A 64 11.91 18.05 -6.77
C THR A 64 12.10 18.26 -8.27
N ASN A 65 11.44 17.46 -9.11
CA ASN A 65 11.56 17.52 -10.56
C ASN A 65 10.69 18.62 -11.18
N GLY A 66 9.70 19.14 -10.46
CA GLY A 66 8.89 20.30 -10.88
C GLY A 66 9.52 21.67 -10.57
N LYS A 67 10.82 21.72 -10.22
CA LYS A 67 11.58 22.96 -9.94
C LYS A 67 12.49 23.37 -11.10
N GLU A 68 12.12 23.04 -12.34
CA GLU A 68 12.78 23.52 -13.55
C GLU A 68 11.92 24.58 -14.26
#